data_AF-T1C788-F1
#
_entry.id   AF-T1C788-F1
#
_cell.length_a   1.000
_cell.length_b   1.000
_cell.length_c   1.000
_cell.angle_alpha   90.00
_cell.angle_beta   90.00
_cell.angle_gamma   90.00
#
_symmetry.space_group_name_H-M   'P 1'
#
loop_
_entity.id
_entity.type
_entity.pdbx_description
1 polymer ?
#
loop_
_entity_poly.entity_id
_entity_poly.type
_entity_poly.pdbx_seq_one_letter_code
_entity_poly.pdbx_strand_id
1 'polypeptide(L)'
;RECLHLVARHFPALRAPLPLDAPWYVLLELSDSEDETHAQARLEAVLGAALEAGGALDCALAASLAQATAMWQIREHIPLAQAAEGLNIKHDIAVPISRMAAFVADTSARLQRMIPDVRLVVFGHLGDGNLHYNLQAPAAADADAFRAQHETACNELLHAAAMAAGGSFSAEHGVGLLKTAELARYKDATALVMMHAIKHALDPDGLMNPGKILQA
;
A
#
# COMPACT_ATOMS: atom_id res chain seq x y z
N ARG A 1 -5.81 -10.48 3.84
CA ARG A 1 -5.59 -11.95 3.73
C ARG A 1 -4.50 -12.32 2.71
N GLU A 2 -4.66 -11.98 1.42
CA GLU A 2 -3.76 -12.41 0.33
C GLU A 2 -2.26 -12.09 0.61
N CYS A 3 -1.96 -10.91 1.17
CA CYS A 3 -0.59 -10.47 1.45
C CYS A 3 0.24 -11.51 2.23
N LEU A 4 -0.27 -11.98 3.37
CA LEU A 4 0.47 -12.93 4.21
C LEU A 4 0.45 -14.36 3.65
N HIS A 5 -0.57 -14.72 2.87
CA HIS A 5 -0.60 -16.02 2.19
C HIS A 5 0.48 -16.12 1.12
N LEU A 6 0.69 -15.04 0.36
CA LEU A 6 1.78 -14.97 -0.61
C LEU A 6 3.14 -15.08 0.08
N VAL A 7 3.34 -14.38 1.21
CA VAL A 7 4.59 -14.49 1.98
C VAL A 7 4.80 -15.91 2.48
N ALA A 8 3.80 -16.55 3.08
CA ALA A 8 3.90 -17.93 3.56
C ALA A 8 4.18 -18.94 2.43
N ARG A 9 3.62 -18.71 1.24
CA ARG A 9 3.84 -19.55 0.06
C ARG A 9 5.25 -19.44 -0.49
N HIS A 10 5.73 -18.21 -0.68
CA HIS A 10 7.01 -17.95 -1.38
C HIS A 10 8.22 -17.90 -0.44
N PHE A 11 7.99 -17.66 0.84
CA PHE A 11 9.01 -17.60 1.89
C PHE A 11 8.61 -18.46 3.10
N PRO A 12 8.51 -19.79 2.95
CA PRO A 12 8.03 -20.69 4.02
C PRO A 12 8.92 -20.71 5.28
N ALA A 13 10.14 -20.19 5.19
CA ALA A 13 11.02 -19.99 6.34
C ALA A 13 10.52 -18.87 7.29
N LEU A 14 9.75 -17.90 6.77
CA LEU A 14 9.15 -16.81 7.54
C LEU A 14 7.84 -17.30 8.14
N ARG A 15 7.90 -17.79 9.38
CA ARG A 15 6.72 -18.31 10.09
C ARG A 15 5.86 -17.15 10.59
N ALA A 16 4.58 -17.16 10.21
CA ALA A 16 3.61 -16.22 10.77
C ALA A 16 3.47 -16.43 12.29
N PRO A 17 3.47 -15.35 13.09
CA PRO A 17 3.35 -15.45 14.55
C PRO A 17 1.92 -15.78 15.00
N LEU A 18 0.94 -15.66 14.10
CA LEU A 18 -0.48 -15.92 14.32
C LEU A 18 -1.04 -16.78 13.17
N PRO A 19 -2.17 -17.50 13.38
CA PRO A 19 -2.90 -18.15 12.29
C PRO A 19 -3.29 -17.18 11.16
N LEU A 20 -3.27 -17.68 9.92
CA LEU A 20 -3.57 -16.90 8.72
C LEU A 20 -5.07 -16.88 8.35
N ASP A 21 -5.98 -16.85 9.32
CA ASP A 21 -7.43 -16.90 9.12
C ASP A 21 -8.15 -15.54 9.28
N ALA A 22 -7.49 -14.53 9.85
CA ALA A 22 -8.04 -13.19 9.97
C ALA A 22 -8.08 -12.45 8.60
N PRO A 23 -9.06 -11.54 8.38
CA PRO A 23 -9.11 -10.74 7.16
C PRO A 23 -7.98 -9.70 7.10
N TRP A 24 -7.60 -9.16 8.26
CA TRP A 24 -6.65 -8.07 8.45
C TRP A 24 -5.63 -8.39 9.53
N TYR A 25 -4.42 -7.85 9.36
CA TYR A 25 -3.31 -7.97 10.31
C TYR A 25 -2.68 -6.58 10.47
N VAL A 26 -2.25 -6.27 11.68
CA VAL A 26 -1.56 -5.01 12.00
C VAL A 26 -0.21 -5.37 12.61
N LEU A 27 0.85 -4.79 12.06
CA LEU A 27 2.18 -4.78 12.70
C LEU A 27 2.33 -3.42 13.38
N LEU A 28 2.54 -3.43 14.69
CA LEU A 28 2.74 -2.24 15.51
C LEU A 28 4.14 -2.29 16.12
N GLU A 29 4.86 -1.18 16.06
CA GLU A 29 6.14 -0.99 16.73
C GLU A 29 6.05 0.27 17.60
N LEU A 30 6.68 0.20 18.78
CA LEU A 30 6.83 1.33 19.68
C LEU A 30 8.31 1.51 19.99
N SER A 31 8.83 2.71 19.75
CA SER A 31 10.13 3.15 20.25
C SER A 31 9.89 4.17 21.36
N ASP A 32 10.57 4.00 22.49
CA ASP A 32 10.43 4.84 23.68
C ASP A 32 11.79 5.46 24.05
N SER A 33 11.76 6.63 24.68
CA SER A 33 12.96 7.30 25.20
C SER A 33 13.36 6.85 26.59
N GLU A 34 12.49 6.13 27.30
CA GLU A 34 12.79 5.50 28.58
C GLU A 34 13.48 4.15 28.36
N ASP A 35 13.04 3.10 29.05
CA ASP A 35 13.60 1.76 28.93
C ASP A 35 12.64 0.76 28.26
N GLU A 36 13.15 -0.44 28.01
CA GLU A 36 12.41 -1.55 27.40
C GLU A 36 11.16 -1.94 28.21
N THR A 37 11.24 -1.92 29.55
CA THR A 37 10.13 -2.28 30.44
C THR A 37 8.97 -1.33 30.26
N HIS A 38 9.27 -0.03 30.20
CA HIS A 38 8.28 1.01 30.01
C HIS A 38 7.62 0.94 28.62
N ALA A 39 8.42 0.75 27.56
CA ALA A 39 7.91 0.56 26.20
C ALA A 39 6.99 -0.67 26.12
N GLN A 40 7.42 -1.80 26.71
CA GLN A 40 6.65 -3.03 26.73
C GLN A 40 5.31 -2.85 27.46
N ALA A 41 5.31 -2.24 28.64
CA ALA A 41 4.09 -1.99 29.41
C ALA A 41 3.07 -1.13 28.63
N ARG A 42 3.53 -0.11 27.89
CA ARG A 42 2.66 0.71 27.04
C ARG A 42 2.07 -0.08 25.88
N LEU A 43 2.89 -0.88 25.20
CA LEU A 43 2.46 -1.70 24.09
C LEU A 43 1.43 -2.75 24.55
N GLU A 44 1.71 -3.42 25.67
CA GLU A 44 0.78 -4.38 26.30
C GLU A 44 -0.55 -3.71 26.69
N ALA A 45 -0.51 -2.50 27.26
CA ALA A 45 -1.74 -1.77 27.60
C ALA A 45 -2.61 -1.46 26.37
N VAL A 46 -1.99 -1.04 25.26
CA VAL A 46 -2.71 -0.75 24.00
C VAL A 46 -3.31 -2.04 23.41
N LEU A 47 -2.54 -3.12 23.38
CA LEU A 47 -3.00 -4.42 22.85
C LEU A 47 -4.09 -5.03 23.72
N GLY A 48 -3.94 -4.96 25.05
CA GLY A 48 -4.93 -5.43 26.02
C GLY A 48 -6.27 -4.71 25.85
N ALA A 49 -6.26 -3.38 25.78
CA ALA A 49 -7.46 -2.60 25.54
C ALA A 49 -8.13 -2.94 24.19
N ALA A 50 -7.35 -3.19 23.13
CA ALA A 50 -7.87 -3.58 21.83
C ALA A 50 -8.54 -4.97 21.85
N LEU A 51 -7.97 -5.93 22.59
CA LEU A 51 -8.56 -7.26 22.78
C LEU A 51 -9.85 -7.18 23.61
N GLU A 52 -9.83 -6.48 24.75
CA GLU A 52 -11.00 -6.33 25.64
C GLU A 52 -12.18 -5.65 24.94
N ALA A 53 -11.91 -4.66 24.09
CA ALA A 53 -12.93 -3.97 23.29
C ALA A 53 -13.41 -4.78 22.08
N GLY A 54 -12.85 -5.97 21.82
CA GLY A 54 -13.14 -6.77 20.63
C GLY A 54 -12.64 -6.16 19.32
N GLY A 55 -11.72 -5.21 19.38
CA GLY A 55 -11.07 -4.58 18.22
C GLY A 55 -9.95 -5.44 17.61
N ALA A 56 -9.42 -6.40 18.37
CA ALA A 56 -8.47 -7.41 17.91
C ALA A 56 -8.96 -8.81 18.27
N LEU A 57 -8.64 -9.80 17.42
CA LEU A 57 -8.99 -11.21 17.65
C LEU A 57 -7.93 -11.95 18.46
N ASP A 58 -6.67 -11.63 18.21
CA ASP A 58 -5.49 -12.23 18.84
C ASP A 58 -4.31 -11.26 18.68
N CYS A 59 -3.26 -11.44 19.48
CA CYS A 59 -2.01 -10.68 19.36
C CYS A 59 -0.80 -11.56 19.68
N ALA A 60 0.29 -11.34 18.94
CA ALA A 60 1.59 -11.93 19.25
C ALA A 60 2.58 -10.81 19.53
N LEU A 61 3.22 -10.85 20.70
CA LEU A 61 4.23 -9.89 21.11
C LEU A 61 5.63 -10.49 20.91
N ALA A 62 6.55 -9.72 20.33
CA ALA A 62 7.95 -10.12 20.25
C ALA A 62 8.61 -10.00 21.64
N ALA A 63 9.24 -11.07 22.11
CA ALA A 63 9.99 -11.12 23.36
C ALA A 63 11.52 -11.03 23.14
N SER A 64 11.94 -10.71 21.92
CA SER A 64 13.34 -10.51 21.55
C SER A 64 13.47 -9.71 20.26
N LEU A 65 14.60 -9.05 20.04
CA LEU A 65 14.92 -8.38 18.77
C LEU A 65 14.86 -9.34 17.58
N ALA A 66 15.26 -10.59 17.75
CA ALA A 66 15.18 -11.60 16.68
C ALA A 66 13.73 -11.86 16.25
N GLN A 67 12.79 -11.94 17.20
CA GLN A 67 11.37 -12.08 16.90
C GLN A 67 10.78 -10.82 16.27
N ALA A 68 11.16 -9.63 16.76
CA ALA A 68 10.74 -8.36 16.17
C ALA A 68 11.19 -8.24 14.71
N THR A 69 12.46 -8.54 14.43
CA THR A 69 13.01 -8.59 13.06
C THR A 69 12.26 -9.61 12.20
N ALA A 70 11.95 -10.80 12.72
CA ALA A 70 11.19 -11.80 11.97
C ALA A 70 9.77 -11.31 11.60
N MET A 71 9.10 -10.59 12.51
CA MET A 71 7.80 -9.96 12.23
C MET A 71 7.91 -8.88 11.15
N TRP A 72 8.95 -8.04 11.21
CA TRP A 72 9.23 -7.05 10.17
C TRP A 72 9.52 -7.69 8.80
N GLN A 73 10.31 -8.74 8.78
CA GLN A 73 10.61 -9.47 7.55
C GLN A 73 9.33 -9.94 6.87
N ILE A 74 8.31 -10.39 7.60
CA ILE A 74 7.02 -10.76 6.99
C ILE A 74 6.40 -9.56 6.25
N ARG A 75 6.36 -8.38 6.87
CA ARG A 75 5.81 -7.15 6.25
C ARG A 75 6.65 -6.67 5.06
N GLU A 76 7.97 -6.72 5.16
CA GLU A 76 8.91 -6.29 4.12
C GLU A 76 8.93 -7.25 2.93
N HIS A 77 8.60 -8.53 3.14
CA HIS A 77 8.57 -9.53 2.08
C HIS A 77 7.26 -9.57 1.30
N ILE A 78 6.22 -8.83 1.69
CA ILE A 78 4.98 -8.73 0.89
C ILE A 78 5.26 -8.35 -0.58
N PRO A 79 5.97 -7.25 -0.90
CA PRO A 79 6.28 -6.90 -2.29
C PRO A 79 7.17 -7.93 -3.00
N LEU A 80 8.06 -8.61 -2.28
CA LEU A 80 8.91 -9.67 -2.84
C LEU A 80 8.08 -10.92 -3.17
N ALA A 81 7.12 -11.27 -2.31
CA ALA A 81 6.22 -12.40 -2.52
C ALA A 81 5.28 -12.13 -3.70
N GLN A 82 4.81 -10.89 -3.85
CA GLN A 82 4.06 -10.49 -5.04
C GLN A 82 4.89 -10.61 -6.32
N ALA A 83 6.17 -10.22 -6.28
CA ALA A 83 7.05 -10.35 -7.45
C ALA A 83 7.30 -11.84 -7.80
N ALA A 84 7.46 -12.70 -6.80
CA ALA A 84 7.62 -14.14 -6.97
C ALA A 84 6.35 -14.84 -7.48
N GLU A 85 5.17 -14.33 -7.11
CA GLU A 85 3.87 -14.82 -7.59
C GLU A 85 3.65 -14.52 -9.09
N GLY A 86 4.30 -13.49 -9.62
CA GLY A 86 4.23 -13.07 -11.01
C GLY A 86 3.82 -11.61 -11.17
N LEU A 87 3.68 -11.17 -12.43
CA LEU A 87 3.34 -9.78 -12.72
C LEU A 87 2.00 -9.37 -12.09
N ASN A 88 1.97 -8.13 -11.63
CA ASN A 88 0.83 -7.52 -10.96
C ASN A 88 0.71 -6.05 -11.37
N ILE A 89 -0.47 -5.48 -11.10
CA ILE A 89 -0.74 -4.06 -11.29
C ILE A 89 -0.58 -3.40 -9.93
N LYS A 90 0.35 -2.44 -9.82
CA LYS A 90 0.73 -1.81 -8.54
C LYS A 90 0.19 -0.40 -8.43
N HIS A 91 -0.33 -0.07 -7.25
CA HIS A 91 -0.74 1.29 -6.92
C HIS A 91 -0.17 1.68 -5.58
N ASP A 92 0.19 2.96 -5.50
CA ASP A 92 0.67 3.59 -4.29
C ASP A 92 -0.14 4.89 -4.12
N ILE A 93 -1.14 4.82 -3.24
CA ILE A 93 -2.15 5.86 -3.07
C ILE A 93 -2.26 6.23 -1.58
N ALA A 94 -2.81 7.40 -1.29
CA ALA A 94 -3.16 7.78 0.06
C ALA A 94 -4.63 8.13 0.15
N VAL A 95 -5.27 7.84 1.28
CA VAL A 95 -6.63 8.28 1.61
C VAL A 95 -6.71 8.75 3.06
N PRO A 96 -7.65 9.64 3.42
CA PRO A 96 -7.86 9.98 4.82
C PRO A 96 -8.09 8.72 5.66
N ILE A 97 -7.37 8.59 6.79
CA ILE A 97 -7.41 7.39 7.65
C ILE A 97 -8.84 7.03 8.05
N SER A 98 -9.65 8.04 8.38
CA SER A 98 -11.07 7.91 8.76
C SER A 98 -11.95 7.31 7.64
N ARG A 99 -11.50 7.34 6.39
CA ARG A 99 -12.21 6.80 5.22
C ARG A 99 -11.63 5.49 4.72
N MET A 100 -10.49 5.03 5.26
CA MET A 100 -9.72 3.93 4.69
C MET A 100 -10.50 2.62 4.62
N ALA A 101 -11.18 2.24 5.70
CA ALA A 101 -11.97 1.00 5.73
C ALA A 101 -13.09 1.00 4.68
N ALA A 102 -13.84 2.11 4.58
CA ALA A 102 -14.91 2.27 3.60
C ALA A 102 -14.35 2.30 2.16
N PHE A 103 -13.24 3.01 1.95
CA PHE A 103 -12.54 3.08 0.66
C PHE A 103 -12.10 1.69 0.19
N VAL A 104 -11.46 0.91 1.06
CA VAL A 104 -11.00 -0.44 0.74
C VAL A 104 -12.19 -1.34 0.40
N ALA A 105 -13.28 -1.29 1.17
CA ALA A 105 -14.48 -2.10 0.94
C ALA A 105 -15.15 -1.78 -0.40
N ASP A 106 -15.43 -0.51 -0.68
CA ASP A 106 -16.05 -0.08 -1.95
C ASP A 106 -15.16 -0.42 -3.15
N THR A 107 -13.88 -0.06 -3.07
CA THR A 107 -12.95 -0.24 -4.19
C THR A 107 -12.71 -1.73 -4.46
N SER A 108 -12.64 -2.56 -3.42
CA SER A 108 -12.55 -4.02 -3.57
C SER A 108 -13.76 -4.56 -4.31
N ALA A 109 -14.97 -4.17 -3.92
CA ALA A 109 -16.21 -4.63 -4.55
C ALA A 109 -16.33 -4.16 -6.01
N ARG A 110 -15.83 -2.98 -6.34
CA ARG A 110 -15.78 -2.48 -7.73
C ARG A 110 -14.78 -3.26 -8.58
N LEU A 111 -13.59 -3.52 -8.06
CA LEU A 111 -12.56 -4.31 -8.74
C LEU A 111 -13.02 -5.75 -8.96
N GLN A 112 -13.65 -6.38 -7.96
CA GLN A 112 -14.20 -7.74 -8.09
C GLN A 112 -15.32 -7.84 -9.14
N ARG A 113 -16.15 -6.79 -9.28
CA ARG A 113 -17.16 -6.74 -10.34
C ARG A 113 -16.55 -6.55 -11.73
N MET A 114 -15.48 -5.75 -11.82
CA MET A 114 -14.78 -5.48 -13.08
C MET A 114 -13.97 -6.70 -13.55
N ILE A 115 -13.37 -7.40 -12.60
CA ILE A 115 -12.49 -8.55 -12.84
C ILE A 115 -12.84 -9.62 -11.79
N PRO A 116 -13.72 -10.57 -12.12
CA PRO A 116 -14.02 -11.69 -11.24
C PRO A 116 -12.75 -12.42 -10.81
N ASP A 117 -12.69 -12.78 -9.52
CA ASP A 117 -11.59 -13.52 -8.90
C ASP A 117 -10.23 -12.82 -8.90
N VAL A 118 -10.20 -11.51 -9.15
CA VAL A 118 -8.97 -10.72 -8.99
C VAL A 118 -8.47 -10.81 -7.55
N ARG A 119 -7.17 -11.04 -7.37
CA ARG A 119 -6.59 -11.20 -6.05
C ARG A 119 -6.04 -9.86 -5.57
N LEU A 120 -6.69 -9.31 -4.54
CA LEU A 120 -6.36 -8.00 -4.00
C LEU A 120 -5.28 -8.14 -2.92
N VAL A 121 -4.13 -7.53 -3.17
CA VAL A 121 -3.00 -7.48 -2.24
C VAL A 121 -2.91 -6.06 -1.70
N VAL A 122 -3.67 -5.81 -0.62
CA VAL A 122 -3.82 -4.49 0.00
C VAL A 122 -3.08 -4.47 1.34
N PHE A 123 -2.09 -3.60 1.44
CA PHE A 123 -1.28 -3.37 2.64
C PHE A 123 -0.73 -1.94 2.62
N GLY A 124 -0.15 -1.44 3.71
CA GLY A 124 0.39 -0.09 3.71
C GLY A 124 0.70 0.43 5.10
N HIS A 125 0.68 1.75 5.23
CA HIS A 125 0.98 2.49 6.44
C HIS A 125 -0.32 3.10 6.95
N LEU A 126 -0.96 2.40 7.90
CA LEU A 126 -2.27 2.83 8.42
C LEU A 126 -2.21 4.21 9.08
N GLY A 127 -1.08 4.53 9.73
CA GLY A 127 -0.89 5.75 10.51
C GLY A 127 -0.81 7.06 9.73
N ASP A 128 -0.55 7.01 8.42
CA ASP A 128 -0.45 8.19 7.55
C ASP A 128 -1.45 8.18 6.39
N GLY A 129 -2.17 7.07 6.19
CA GLY A 129 -3.17 6.94 5.14
C GLY A 129 -2.66 6.29 3.84
N ASN A 130 -1.40 5.86 3.77
CA ASN A 130 -0.81 5.22 2.60
C ASN A 130 -1.32 3.78 2.43
N LEU A 131 -1.77 3.45 1.22
CA LEU A 131 -2.13 2.11 0.77
C LEU A 131 -1.35 1.73 -0.48
N HIS A 132 -0.61 0.62 -0.38
CA HIS A 132 -0.23 -0.17 -1.55
C HIS A 132 -1.43 -1.05 -1.94
N TYR A 133 -2.10 -0.68 -3.03
CA TYR A 133 -3.34 -1.32 -3.48
C TYR A 133 -3.06 -2.11 -4.76
N ASN A 134 -2.48 -3.30 -4.60
CA ASN A 134 -1.98 -4.08 -5.72
C ASN A 134 -2.96 -5.16 -6.14
N LEU A 135 -2.95 -5.51 -7.42
CA LEU A 135 -3.83 -6.51 -8.01
C LEU A 135 -2.99 -7.60 -8.66
N GLN A 136 -3.15 -8.82 -8.17
CA GLN A 136 -2.59 -10.02 -8.75
C GLN A 136 -3.65 -10.68 -9.65
N ALA A 137 -3.21 -11.26 -10.77
CA ALA A 137 -4.07 -12.02 -11.66
C ALA A 137 -4.79 -13.16 -10.90
N PRO A 138 -6.01 -13.55 -11.32
CA PRO A 138 -6.65 -14.79 -10.85
C PRO A 138 -5.68 -15.97 -10.97
N ALA A 139 -5.75 -16.94 -10.04
CA ALA A 139 -4.71 -17.97 -9.91
C ALA A 139 -4.50 -18.85 -11.17
N ALA A 140 -5.53 -19.01 -12.01
CA ALA A 140 -5.47 -19.77 -13.25
C ALA A 140 -5.20 -18.93 -14.51
N ALA A 141 -5.07 -17.60 -14.36
CA ALA A 141 -4.86 -16.67 -15.46
C ALA A 141 -3.37 -16.46 -15.75
N ASP A 142 -3.06 -16.16 -17.01
CA ASP A 142 -1.73 -15.69 -17.41
C ASP A 142 -1.50 -14.25 -16.92
N ALA A 143 -0.44 -14.03 -16.14
CA ALA A 143 -0.20 -12.76 -15.46
C ALA A 143 0.18 -11.63 -16.44
N ASP A 144 0.90 -11.94 -17.52
CA ASP A 144 1.27 -10.99 -18.56
C ASP A 144 0.04 -10.49 -19.32
N ALA A 145 -0.77 -11.43 -19.82
CA ALA A 145 -2.02 -11.12 -20.51
C ALA A 145 -2.99 -10.38 -19.60
N PHE A 146 -3.10 -10.79 -18.34
CA PHE A 146 -3.90 -10.10 -17.33
C PHE A 146 -3.49 -8.63 -17.19
N ARG A 147 -2.20 -8.37 -16.97
CA ARG A 147 -1.70 -7.00 -16.82
C ARG A 147 -1.95 -6.18 -18.09
N ALA A 148 -1.58 -6.72 -19.25
CA ALA A 148 -1.76 -6.03 -20.54
C ALA A 148 -3.23 -5.67 -20.80
N GLN A 149 -4.17 -6.52 -20.38
CA GLN A 149 -5.61 -6.29 -20.56
C GLN A 149 -6.20 -5.29 -19.55
N HIS A 150 -5.73 -5.29 -18.31
CA HIS A 150 -6.43 -4.63 -17.21
C HIS A 150 -5.72 -3.44 -16.57
N GLU A 151 -4.41 -3.24 -16.80
CA GLU A 151 -3.61 -2.21 -16.13
C GLU A 151 -4.23 -0.81 -16.25
N THR A 152 -4.55 -0.35 -17.47
CA THR A 152 -5.13 0.98 -17.69
C THR A 152 -6.46 1.16 -16.94
N ALA A 153 -7.38 0.22 -17.04
CA ALA A 153 -8.69 0.32 -16.39
C ALA A 153 -8.58 0.28 -14.86
N CYS A 154 -7.69 -0.55 -14.32
CA CYS A 154 -7.39 -0.60 -12.89
C CYS A 154 -6.81 0.72 -12.38
N ASN A 155 -5.82 1.28 -13.10
CA ASN A 155 -5.20 2.56 -12.77
C ASN A 155 -6.23 3.68 -12.73
N GLU A 156 -7.05 3.81 -13.77
CA GLU A 156 -8.09 4.83 -13.84
C GLU A 156 -9.09 4.70 -12.69
N LEU A 157 -9.55 3.47 -12.40
CA LEU A 157 -10.51 3.21 -11.33
C LEU A 157 -9.94 3.59 -9.96
N LEU A 158 -8.75 3.09 -9.64
CA LEU A 158 -8.11 3.29 -8.33
C LEU A 158 -7.68 4.74 -8.12
N HIS A 159 -7.04 5.36 -9.10
CA HIS A 159 -6.64 6.77 -9.00
C HIS A 159 -7.87 7.68 -8.86
N ALA A 160 -8.92 7.46 -9.66
CA ALA A 160 -10.15 8.24 -9.53
C ALA A 160 -10.83 8.02 -8.16
N ALA A 161 -10.87 6.79 -7.66
CA ALA A 161 -11.44 6.48 -6.36
C ALA A 161 -10.65 7.15 -5.22
N ALA A 162 -9.32 7.09 -5.26
CA ALA A 162 -8.46 7.73 -4.25
C ALA A 162 -8.66 9.25 -4.23
N MET A 163 -8.70 9.87 -5.40
CA MET A 163 -8.95 11.32 -5.52
C MET A 163 -10.35 11.69 -5.05
N ALA A 164 -11.38 10.91 -5.40
CA ALA A 164 -12.75 11.13 -4.92
C ALA A 164 -12.89 10.98 -3.40
N ALA A 165 -12.06 10.15 -2.78
CA ALA A 165 -12.00 10.01 -1.32
C ALA A 165 -11.31 11.20 -0.62
N GLY A 166 -10.77 12.18 -1.37
CA GLY A 166 -9.96 13.28 -0.85
C GLY A 166 -8.52 12.86 -0.57
N GLY A 167 -8.03 11.87 -1.31
CA GLY A 167 -6.70 11.29 -1.18
C GLY A 167 -5.71 11.74 -2.26
N SER A 168 -4.68 10.92 -2.49
CA SER A 168 -3.65 11.10 -3.53
C SER A 168 -3.53 9.85 -4.40
N PHE A 169 -3.34 10.04 -5.71
CA PHE A 169 -3.00 8.97 -6.66
C PHE A 169 -1.51 8.55 -6.59
N SER A 170 -0.70 9.30 -5.85
CA SER A 170 0.70 8.98 -5.60
C SER A 170 1.10 9.44 -4.20
N ALA A 171 1.34 8.49 -3.30
CA ALA A 171 1.66 8.79 -1.91
C ALA A 171 3.17 9.00 -1.72
N GLU A 172 3.97 7.98 -2.06
CA GLU A 172 5.42 7.95 -1.80
C GLU A 172 6.25 7.89 -3.10
N HIS A 173 5.81 7.10 -4.09
CA HIS A 173 6.64 6.79 -5.27
C HIS A 173 6.82 7.96 -6.25
N GLY A 174 6.11 9.07 -6.03
CA GLY A 174 6.12 10.23 -6.91
C GLY A 174 5.52 10.00 -8.30
N VAL A 175 5.65 11.02 -9.16
CA VAL A 175 4.99 11.04 -10.49
C VAL A 175 5.83 10.35 -11.56
N GLY A 176 7.14 10.66 -11.61
CA GLY A 176 8.05 10.13 -12.63
C GLY A 176 7.55 10.36 -14.06
N LEU A 177 7.81 9.42 -14.96
CA LEU A 177 7.22 9.42 -16.31
C LEU A 177 5.79 8.85 -16.31
N LEU A 178 5.57 7.83 -15.48
CA LEU A 178 4.39 6.97 -15.52
C LEU A 178 3.09 7.70 -15.18
N LYS A 179 3.14 8.68 -14.25
CA LYS A 179 1.93 9.32 -13.72
C LYS A 179 1.75 10.77 -14.17
N THR A 180 2.43 11.17 -15.24
CA THR A 180 2.39 12.57 -15.72
C THR A 180 0.98 12.99 -16.16
N ALA A 181 0.25 12.07 -16.80
CA ALA A 181 -1.15 12.28 -17.18
C ALA A 181 -2.06 12.47 -15.96
N GLU A 182 -1.88 11.66 -14.92
CA GLU A 182 -2.61 11.76 -13.66
C GLU A 182 -2.30 13.07 -12.94
N LEU A 183 -1.03 13.51 -12.93
CA LEU A 183 -0.68 14.80 -12.34
C LEU A 183 -1.41 15.94 -13.07
N ALA A 184 -1.39 15.95 -14.40
CA ALA A 184 -2.11 16.95 -15.19
C ALA A 184 -3.63 16.90 -14.96
N ARG A 185 -4.19 15.71 -14.72
CA ARG A 185 -5.63 15.51 -14.50
C ARG A 185 -6.10 15.91 -13.10
N TYR A 186 -5.32 15.59 -12.07
CA TYR A 186 -5.78 15.63 -10.67
C TYR A 186 -5.16 16.74 -9.84
N LYS A 187 -4.04 17.33 -10.28
CA LYS A 187 -3.42 18.43 -9.54
C LYS A 187 -4.17 19.74 -9.78
N ASP A 188 -4.17 20.59 -8.76
CA ASP A 188 -4.68 21.95 -8.88
C ASP A 188 -3.99 22.70 -10.04
N ALA A 189 -4.78 23.40 -10.85
CA ALA A 189 -4.30 24.08 -12.04
C ALA A 189 -3.28 25.19 -11.70
N THR A 190 -3.48 25.90 -10.58
CA THR A 190 -2.53 26.93 -10.14
C THR A 190 -1.21 26.31 -9.71
N ALA A 191 -1.27 25.20 -8.96
CA ALA A 191 -0.09 24.45 -8.58
C ALA A 191 0.68 23.95 -9.81
N LEU A 192 0.00 23.44 -10.85
CA LEU A 192 0.65 23.04 -12.10
C LEU A 192 1.38 24.21 -12.77
N VAL A 193 0.72 25.37 -12.92
CA VAL A 193 1.36 26.58 -13.47
C VAL A 193 2.63 26.94 -12.69
N MET A 194 2.56 26.90 -11.36
CA MET A 194 3.72 27.19 -10.51
C MET A 194 4.83 26.16 -10.66
N MET A 195 4.50 24.87 -10.79
CA MET A 195 5.48 23.82 -11.03
C MET A 195 6.22 24.05 -12.35
N HIS A 196 5.51 24.40 -13.43
CA HIS A 196 6.12 24.75 -14.72
C HIS A 196 7.00 26.01 -14.63
N ALA A 197 6.54 27.05 -13.94
CA ALA A 197 7.32 28.27 -13.75
C ALA A 197 8.64 28.01 -13.01
N ILE A 198 8.61 27.20 -11.94
CA ILE A 198 9.81 26.79 -11.20
C ILE A 198 10.73 25.97 -12.10
N LYS A 199 10.18 25.00 -12.85
CA LYS A 199 10.96 24.16 -13.76
C LYS A 199 11.68 25.00 -14.81
N HIS A 200 11.00 25.94 -15.45
CA HIS A 200 11.57 26.80 -16.48
C HIS A 200 12.63 27.76 -15.92
N ALA A 201 12.42 28.30 -14.71
CA ALA A 201 13.39 29.19 -14.08
C ALA A 201 14.72 28.48 -13.73
N LEU A 202 14.67 27.20 -13.36
CA LEU A 202 15.84 26.41 -12.98
C LEU A 202 16.50 25.69 -14.15
N ASP A 203 15.72 25.28 -15.15
CA ASP A 203 16.16 24.48 -16.29
C ASP A 203 15.49 24.99 -17.59
N PRO A 204 15.88 26.18 -18.07
CA PRO A 204 15.26 26.82 -19.23
C PRO A 204 15.44 26.02 -20.52
N ASP A 205 16.52 25.25 -20.63
CA ASP A 205 16.83 24.40 -21.79
C ASP A 205 16.21 22.99 -21.68
N GLY A 206 15.54 22.66 -20.56
CA GLY A 206 14.83 21.40 -20.37
C GLY A 206 15.73 20.16 -20.30
N LEU A 207 16.99 20.29 -19.87
CA LEU A 207 17.99 19.23 -19.86
C LEU A 207 17.87 18.30 -18.63
N MET A 208 17.33 18.81 -17.53
CA MET A 208 17.23 18.06 -16.28
C MET A 208 16.01 17.13 -16.30
N ASN A 209 16.24 15.90 -16.74
CA ASN A 209 15.28 14.79 -16.67
C ASN A 209 13.98 15.03 -17.47
N PRO A 210 14.08 15.29 -18.79
CA PRO A 210 12.96 15.71 -19.62
C PRO A 210 11.80 14.70 -19.64
N GLY A 211 10.57 15.23 -19.69
CA GLY A 211 9.34 14.45 -19.78
C GLY A 211 8.92 13.73 -18.49
N LYS A 212 9.68 13.87 -17.39
CA LYS A 212 9.29 13.34 -16.08
C LYS A 212 8.66 14.44 -15.23
N ILE A 213 7.65 14.07 -14.45
CA ILE A 213 6.81 14.93 -13.60
C ILE A 213 5.94 15.88 -14.41
N LEU A 214 6.55 16.78 -15.18
CA LEU A 214 5.87 17.73 -16.06
C LEU A 214 6.13 17.36 -17.51
N GLN A 215 5.08 17.41 -18.33
CA GLN A 215 5.23 17.35 -19.78
C GLN A 215 5.76 18.71 -20.28
N ALA A 216 6.32 18.75 -21.49
CA ALA A 216 6.82 19.98 -22.10
C ALA A 216 5.68 20.93 -22.49
#